data_AF-A0A0B8QLK8-F1
#
_entry.id   AF-A0A0B8QLK8-F1
#
_cell.length_a   1.000
_cell.length_b   1.000
_cell.length_c   1.000
_cell.angle_alpha   90.00
_cell.angle_beta   90.00
_cell.angle_gamma   90.00
#
_symmetry.space_group_name_H-M   'P 1'
#
loop_
_entity.id
_entity.type
_entity.pdbx_description
1 polymer ?
#
loop_
_entity_poly.entity_id
_entity_poly.type
_entity_poly.pdbx_seq_one_letter_code
_entity_poly.pdbx_strand_id
1 'polypeptide(L)'
;MQGIVFDIQKFSVNDGPGVRTAVFLKGCQMKCVWCHNPESMSIKKQLSFNQSKCQSCGECAKVCPKGVHSFVEGKHEVKFDDCDACGLCVEVCIHRALKIYGQEMEVEQVYNEVAKDEIYFNKSGGGLTLSGGEALKQFEFSLALAKKCKENGIHVCVETNGASKPEHYQAIAPHVDLFLFDYKATGDKLHKELTGMPRSSWTQSSLTG
;
A
#
# COMPACT_ATOMS: atom_id res chain seq x y z
N MET A 1 8.51 -12.21 8.54
CA MET A 1 8.92 -10.99 7.82
C MET A 1 7.67 -10.15 7.67
N GLN A 2 7.71 -8.91 8.16
CA GLN A 2 6.55 -8.03 8.21
C GLN A 2 6.60 -6.98 7.10
N GLY A 3 5.42 -6.59 6.66
CA GLY A 3 5.19 -5.47 5.76
C GLY A 3 3.99 -4.66 6.22
N ILE A 4 3.91 -3.41 5.76
CA ILE A 4 2.81 -2.50 6.06
C ILE A 4 1.87 -2.50 4.85
N VAL A 5 0.77 -3.22 5.00
CA VAL A 5 -0.30 -3.39 4.00
C VAL A 5 -1.44 -2.43 4.34
N PHE A 6 -1.90 -1.59 3.40
CA PHE A 6 -3.04 -0.71 3.68
C PHE A 6 -4.37 -1.22 3.13
N ASP A 7 -4.35 -2.13 2.17
CA ASP A 7 -5.53 -2.82 1.69
C ASP A 7 -5.20 -4.18 1.06
N ILE A 8 -6.17 -5.10 1.06
CA ILE A 8 -6.14 -6.34 0.30
C ILE A 8 -7.46 -6.42 -0.47
N GLN A 9 -7.40 -6.11 -1.76
CA GLN A 9 -8.57 -6.10 -2.62
C GLN A 9 -8.71 -7.46 -3.31
N LYS A 10 -9.83 -8.13 -3.05
CA LYS A 10 -10.20 -9.38 -3.72
C LYS A 10 -10.96 -9.08 -5.01
N PHE A 11 -10.95 -10.03 -5.94
CA PHE A 11 -11.68 -9.93 -7.22
C PHE A 11 -11.30 -8.73 -8.09
N SER A 12 -10.03 -8.33 -8.06
CA SER A 12 -9.47 -7.34 -8.96
C SER A 12 -9.37 -7.87 -10.38
N VAL A 13 -9.95 -7.16 -11.35
CA VAL A 13 -9.92 -7.53 -12.79
C VAL A 13 -9.10 -6.58 -13.66
N ASN A 14 -8.64 -5.46 -13.08
CA ASN A 14 -7.86 -4.44 -13.79
C ASN A 14 -6.38 -4.41 -13.38
N ASP A 15 -6.00 -5.19 -12.35
CA ASP A 15 -4.66 -5.17 -11.75
C ASP A 15 -3.75 -6.28 -12.34
N GLY A 16 -3.98 -6.63 -13.61
CA GLY A 16 -3.31 -7.72 -14.35
C GLY A 16 -4.28 -8.75 -14.94
N PRO A 17 -3.76 -9.82 -15.58
CA PRO A 17 -4.60 -10.83 -16.24
C PRO A 17 -5.36 -11.68 -15.23
N GLY A 18 -6.59 -12.05 -15.60
CA GLY A 18 -7.48 -12.88 -14.80
C GLY A 18 -8.05 -12.16 -13.57
N VAL A 19 -8.68 -12.93 -12.69
CA VAL A 19 -9.16 -12.46 -11.38
C VAL A 19 -8.00 -12.49 -10.40
N ARG A 20 -7.74 -11.36 -9.74
CA ARG A 20 -6.56 -11.20 -8.88
C ARG A 20 -6.95 -10.77 -7.48
N THR A 21 -6.07 -11.09 -6.54
CA THR A 21 -6.07 -10.48 -5.21
C THR A 21 -4.91 -9.51 -5.16
N ALA A 22 -5.24 -8.22 -5.13
CA ALA A 22 -4.28 -7.13 -5.12
C ALA A 22 -3.95 -6.75 -3.67
N VAL A 23 -2.67 -6.84 -3.32
CA VAL A 23 -2.13 -6.48 -2.00
C VAL A 23 -1.50 -5.09 -2.13
N PHE A 24 -2.11 -4.11 -1.48
CA PHE A 24 -1.70 -2.73 -1.56
C PHE A 24 -0.76 -2.37 -0.40
N LEU A 25 0.51 -2.13 -0.72
CA LEU A 25 1.58 -1.82 0.23
C LEU A 25 1.76 -0.31 0.44
N LYS A 26 2.15 0.08 1.66
CA LYS A 26 2.55 1.45 1.97
C LYS A 26 4.00 1.75 1.54
N GLY A 27 4.32 3.03 1.43
CA GLY A 27 5.57 3.57 0.92
C GLY A 27 5.55 3.82 -0.59
N CYS A 28 5.78 5.07 -1.00
CA CYS A 28 6.10 5.44 -2.38
C CYS A 28 7.06 6.64 -2.39
N GLN A 29 8.07 6.58 -3.24
CA GLN A 29 9.05 7.66 -3.43
C GLN A 29 8.53 8.75 -4.39
N MET A 30 7.49 8.45 -5.15
CA MET A 30 6.84 9.42 -6.03
C MET A 30 5.62 10.07 -5.34
N LYS A 31 5.35 11.32 -5.72
CA LYS A 31 4.18 12.12 -5.36
C LYS A 31 3.44 12.52 -6.63
N CYS A 32 2.92 11.53 -7.34
CA CYS A 32 2.20 11.75 -8.61
C CYS A 32 1.01 12.70 -8.39
N VAL A 33 0.85 13.72 -9.25
CA VAL A 33 -0.26 14.69 -9.13
C VAL A 33 -1.63 14.05 -9.33
N TRP A 34 -1.69 12.86 -9.95
CA TRP A 34 -2.89 12.04 -10.12
C TRP A 34 -2.87 10.77 -9.25
N CYS A 35 -2.11 10.73 -8.15
CA CYS A 35 -2.04 9.55 -7.31
C CYS A 35 -3.44 9.17 -6.76
N HIS A 36 -3.92 7.97 -7.11
CA HIS A 36 -5.21 7.47 -6.63
C HIS A 36 -5.15 6.96 -5.18
N ASN A 37 -3.94 6.63 -4.69
CA ASN A 37 -3.70 6.07 -3.35
C ASN A 37 -2.76 6.97 -2.52
N PRO A 38 -3.10 8.25 -2.25
CA PRO A 38 -2.21 9.14 -1.50
C PRO A 38 -1.87 8.63 -0.09
N GLU A 39 -2.73 7.81 0.50
CA GLU A 39 -2.48 7.12 1.78
C GLU A 39 -1.32 6.12 1.72
N SER A 40 -0.90 5.70 0.53
CA SER A 40 0.21 4.75 0.34
C SER A 40 1.57 5.45 0.30
N MET A 41 1.63 6.78 0.15
CA MET A 41 2.92 7.49 -0.03
C MET A 41 3.84 7.36 1.19
N SER A 42 3.29 7.56 2.39
CA SER A 42 4.05 7.36 3.63
C SER A 42 4.17 5.87 3.93
N ILE A 43 5.34 5.43 4.41
CA ILE A 43 5.51 4.08 4.93
C ILE A 43 4.80 3.90 6.29
N LYS A 44 4.58 4.99 7.04
CA LYS A 44 4.02 4.95 8.39
C LYS A 44 2.52 4.66 8.37
N LYS A 45 2.04 3.95 9.39
CA LYS A 45 0.61 3.83 9.70
C LYS A 45 0.00 5.21 9.93
N GLN A 46 -1.20 5.44 9.43
CA GLN A 46 -1.87 6.74 9.53
C GLN A 46 -3.34 6.57 9.86
N LEU A 47 -3.84 7.39 10.77
CA LEU A 47 -5.27 7.52 11.02
C LEU A 47 -5.92 8.30 9.87
N SER A 48 -7.04 7.81 9.39
CA SER A 48 -7.96 8.54 8.51
C SER A 48 -9.26 8.79 9.23
N PHE A 49 -9.88 9.92 8.90
CA PHE A 49 -11.15 10.37 9.42
C PHE A 49 -12.06 10.79 8.27
N ASN A 50 -13.22 10.15 8.17
CA ASN A 50 -14.28 10.49 7.23
C ASN A 50 -15.40 11.23 7.97
N GLN A 51 -15.42 12.55 7.82
CA GLN A 51 -16.38 13.42 8.48
C GLN A 51 -17.84 13.09 8.12
N SER A 52 -18.13 12.65 6.89
CA SER A 52 -19.51 12.37 6.47
C SER A 52 -20.12 11.15 7.15
N LYS A 53 -19.29 10.26 7.72
CA LYS A 53 -19.73 9.11 8.51
C LYS A 53 -19.80 9.41 10.02
N CYS A 54 -19.23 10.51 10.47
CA CYS A 54 -19.13 10.81 11.90
C CYS A 54 -20.42 11.44 12.43
N GLN A 55 -20.89 10.97 13.59
CA GLN A 55 -22.03 11.53 14.33
C GLN A 55 -21.60 12.34 15.55
N SER A 56 -20.31 12.66 15.66
CA SER A 56 -19.75 13.45 16.76
C SER A 56 -20.05 12.92 18.18
N CYS A 57 -20.15 11.60 18.36
CA CYS A 57 -20.56 10.99 19.63
C CYS A 57 -19.52 11.08 20.77
N GLY A 58 -18.26 11.43 20.47
CA GLY A 58 -17.22 11.62 21.49
C GLY A 58 -16.46 10.37 21.94
N GLU A 59 -16.91 9.15 21.59
CA GLU A 59 -16.30 7.90 22.09
C GLU A 59 -14.80 7.77 21.76
N CYS A 60 -14.38 8.22 20.57
CA CYS A 60 -12.97 8.18 20.18
C CYS A 60 -12.07 9.06 21.07
N ALA A 61 -12.56 10.19 21.60
CA ALA A 61 -11.77 11.04 22.49
C ALA A 61 -11.56 10.39 23.86
N LYS A 62 -12.55 9.64 24.36
CA LYS A 62 -12.47 8.96 25.66
C LYS A 62 -11.37 7.91 25.72
N VAL A 63 -11.10 7.25 24.60
CA VAL A 63 -10.11 6.15 24.52
C VAL A 63 -8.77 6.56 23.95
N CYS A 64 -8.62 7.79 23.47
CA CYS A 64 -7.39 8.21 22.78
C CYS A 64 -6.30 8.65 23.78
N PRO A 65 -5.19 7.90 23.92
CA PRO A 65 -4.14 8.23 24.88
C PRO A 65 -3.38 9.51 24.51
N LYS A 66 -3.41 9.90 23.24
CA LYS A 66 -2.78 11.12 22.72
C LYS A 66 -3.67 12.36 22.76
N GLY A 67 -4.96 12.20 23.08
CA GLY A 67 -5.90 13.31 23.15
C GLY A 67 -6.10 14.07 21.83
N VAL A 68 -5.92 13.40 20.67
CA VAL A 68 -5.94 14.07 19.36
C VAL A 68 -7.34 14.42 18.84
N HIS A 69 -8.39 13.92 19.49
CA HIS A 69 -9.77 14.13 19.06
C HIS A 69 -10.41 15.25 19.90
N SER A 70 -10.92 16.28 19.23
CA SER A 70 -11.66 17.38 19.85
C SER A 70 -13.03 17.57 19.19
N PHE A 71 -13.98 18.13 19.93
CA PHE A 71 -15.33 18.39 19.45
C PHE A 71 -15.68 19.85 19.71
N VAL A 72 -15.79 20.64 18.64
CA VAL A 72 -16.05 22.09 18.69
C VAL A 72 -17.34 22.33 17.92
N GLU A 73 -18.34 22.94 18.55
CA GLU A 73 -19.64 23.25 17.92
C GLU A 73 -20.31 22.03 17.25
N GLY A 74 -20.17 20.84 17.86
CA GLY A 74 -20.71 19.59 17.31
C GLY A 74 -19.92 19.00 16.13
N LYS A 75 -18.79 19.61 15.75
CA LYS A 75 -17.87 19.11 14.72
C LYS A 75 -16.68 18.39 15.37
N HIS A 76 -16.39 17.20 14.88
CA HIS A 76 -15.21 16.41 15.26
C HIS A 76 -13.98 16.89 14.48
N GLU A 77 -12.93 17.27 15.21
CA GLU A 77 -11.61 17.61 14.69
C GLU A 77 -10.54 16.64 15.19
N VAL A 78 -9.54 16.38 14.35
CA VAL A 78 -8.45 15.44 14.66
C VAL A 78 -7.11 16.11 14.40
N LYS A 79 -6.26 16.15 15.43
CA LYS A 79 -4.86 16.60 15.32
C LYS A 79 -3.99 15.44 14.84
N PHE A 80 -3.92 15.24 13.53
CA PHE A 80 -3.22 14.10 12.93
C PHE A 80 -1.72 14.05 13.25
N ASP A 81 -1.06 15.21 13.37
CA ASP A 81 0.39 15.29 13.62
C ASP A 81 0.79 14.72 14.99
N ASP A 82 -0.13 14.73 15.95
CA ASP A 82 0.06 14.20 17.31
C ASP A 82 -0.37 12.72 17.43
N CYS A 83 -0.93 12.14 16.37
CA CYS A 83 -1.47 10.78 16.38
C CYS A 83 -0.37 9.74 16.13
N ASP A 84 -0.28 8.74 17.01
CA ASP A 84 0.63 7.59 16.87
C ASP A 84 -0.01 6.41 16.12
N ALA A 85 -1.23 6.58 15.60
CA ALA A 85 -2.01 5.56 14.92
C ALA A 85 -2.19 4.25 15.72
N CYS A 86 -2.32 4.35 17.05
CA CYS A 86 -2.54 3.19 17.93
C CYS A 86 -3.84 2.40 17.65
N GLY A 87 -4.83 3.01 17.01
CA GLY A 87 -6.04 2.32 16.54
C GLY A 87 -7.18 2.17 17.56
N LEU A 88 -6.97 2.48 18.84
CA LEU A 88 -8.03 2.37 19.88
C LEU A 88 -9.31 3.13 19.53
N CYS A 89 -9.17 4.31 18.91
CA CYS A 89 -10.32 5.10 18.46
C CYS A 89 -11.09 4.46 17.29
N VAL A 90 -10.44 3.61 16.48
CA VAL A 90 -11.06 2.87 15.39
C VAL A 90 -11.93 1.74 15.94
N GLU A 91 -11.48 1.04 16.98
CA GLU A 91 -12.19 -0.08 17.61
C GLU A 91 -13.55 0.33 18.18
N VAL A 92 -13.65 1.55 18.74
CA VAL A 92 -14.90 2.08 19.32
C VAL A 92 -15.77 2.85 18.32
N CYS A 93 -15.31 3.05 17.08
CA CYS A 93 -16.04 3.85 16.09
C CYS A 93 -17.14 3.04 15.39
N ILE A 94 -18.33 2.98 15.98
CA ILE A 94 -19.47 2.20 15.47
C ILE A 94 -19.91 2.62 14.04
N HIS A 95 -19.68 3.88 13.66
CA HIS A 95 -20.02 4.40 12.33
C HIS A 95 -18.91 4.19 11.28
N ARG A 96 -17.76 3.61 11.69
CA ARG A 96 -16.60 3.40 10.81
C ARG A 96 -16.14 4.68 10.09
N ALA A 97 -16.21 5.80 10.82
CA ALA A 97 -15.69 7.08 10.38
C ALA A 97 -14.16 7.17 10.52
N LEU A 98 -13.56 6.34 11.38
CA LEU A 98 -12.12 6.27 11.59
C LEU A 98 -11.57 4.97 10.99
N LYS A 99 -10.39 5.03 10.36
CA LYS A 99 -9.68 3.86 9.79
C LYS A 99 -8.17 4.05 9.98
N ILE A 100 -7.44 3.00 10.32
CA ILE A 100 -5.97 3.00 10.18
C ILE A 100 -5.60 2.52 8.78
N TYR A 101 -4.88 3.35 8.03
CA TYR A 101 -4.22 2.96 6.79
C TYR A 101 -2.81 2.47 7.09
N GLY A 102 -2.58 1.19 6.83
CA GLY A 102 -1.35 0.48 7.13
C GLY A 102 -1.52 -0.41 8.35
N GLN A 103 -1.53 -1.71 8.10
CA GLN A 103 -1.46 -2.76 9.10
C GLN A 103 -0.16 -3.50 8.90
N GLU A 104 0.54 -3.76 10.01
CA GLU A 104 1.68 -4.65 10.01
C GLU A 104 1.18 -6.08 9.87
N MET A 105 1.57 -6.74 8.79
CA MET A 105 1.18 -8.10 8.49
C MET A 105 2.42 -8.93 8.17
N GLU A 106 2.46 -10.15 8.69
CA GLU A 106 3.43 -11.16 8.28
C GLU A 106 3.12 -11.64 6.86
N VAL A 107 4.17 -12.04 6.13
CA VAL A 107 4.05 -12.71 4.82
C VAL A 107 3.05 -13.88 4.88
N GLU A 108 3.06 -14.64 5.98
CA GLU A 108 2.13 -15.76 6.16
C GLU A 108 0.67 -15.32 6.20
N GLN A 109 0.37 -14.23 6.92
CA GLN A 109 -0.98 -13.71 7.05
C GLN A 109 -1.49 -13.23 5.69
N VAL A 110 -0.67 -12.49 4.94
CA VAL A 110 -1.04 -12.00 3.61
C VAL A 110 -1.22 -13.13 2.62
N TYR A 111 -0.29 -14.10 2.61
CA TYR A 111 -0.42 -15.29 1.76
C TYR A 111 -1.72 -16.03 2.04
N ASN A 112 -2.07 -16.25 3.31
CA ASN A 112 -3.31 -16.95 3.67
C ASN A 112 -4.56 -16.19 3.20
N GLU A 113 -4.55 -14.85 3.20
CA GLU A 113 -5.66 -14.07 2.64
C GLU A 113 -5.78 -14.20 1.11
N VAL A 114 -4.64 -14.24 0.42
CA VAL A 114 -4.55 -14.39 -1.04
C VAL A 114 -4.95 -15.81 -1.47
N ALA A 115 -4.48 -16.84 -0.76
CA ALA A 115 -4.74 -18.24 -1.07
C ALA A 115 -6.23 -18.61 -0.95
N LYS A 116 -7.02 -17.86 -0.17
CA LYS A 116 -8.49 -18.06 -0.13
C LYS A 116 -9.15 -17.92 -1.50
N ASP A 117 -8.52 -17.21 -2.44
CA ASP A 117 -9.09 -16.93 -3.76
C ASP A 117 -8.52 -17.85 -4.86
N GLU A 118 -7.75 -18.88 -4.50
CA GLU A 118 -7.07 -19.81 -5.44
C GLU A 118 -8.01 -20.44 -6.47
N ILE A 119 -9.24 -20.79 -6.06
CA ILE A 119 -10.24 -21.38 -6.96
C ILE A 119 -10.59 -20.45 -8.14
N TYR A 120 -10.51 -19.12 -7.93
CA TYR A 120 -10.74 -18.15 -8.98
C TYR A 120 -9.51 -18.02 -9.88
N PHE A 121 -8.31 -18.03 -9.27
CA PHE A 121 -7.05 -17.96 -10.01
C PHE A 121 -6.93 -19.11 -11.00
N ASN A 122 -7.24 -20.34 -10.56
CA ASN A 122 -7.19 -21.56 -11.38
C ASN A 122 -8.16 -21.52 -12.58
N LYS A 123 -9.27 -20.78 -12.48
CA LYS A 123 -10.26 -20.64 -13.56
C LYS A 123 -9.92 -19.52 -14.53
N SER A 124 -9.31 -18.44 -14.04
CA SER A 124 -9.09 -17.22 -14.83
C SER A 124 -7.65 -17.03 -15.31
N GLY A 125 -6.70 -17.86 -14.87
CA GLY A 125 -5.26 -17.58 -15.02
C GLY A 125 -4.80 -16.39 -14.18
N GLY A 126 -5.47 -16.17 -13.04
CA GLY A 126 -5.28 -15.03 -12.15
C GLY A 126 -4.19 -15.26 -11.09
N GLY A 127 -4.18 -14.45 -10.03
CA GLY A 127 -3.25 -14.64 -8.91
C GLY A 127 -3.06 -13.42 -8.03
N LEU A 128 -1.85 -13.27 -7.46
CA LEU A 128 -1.48 -12.13 -6.62
C LEU A 128 -1.04 -10.94 -7.47
N THR A 129 -1.49 -9.72 -7.14
CA THR A 129 -0.80 -8.48 -7.58
C THR A 129 -0.24 -7.75 -6.37
N LEU A 130 1.07 -7.47 -6.39
CA LEU A 130 1.67 -6.51 -5.44
C LEU A 130 1.52 -5.10 -6.01
N SER A 131 0.80 -4.23 -5.30
CA SER A 131 0.50 -2.85 -5.70
C SER A 131 0.55 -1.92 -4.47
N GLY A 132 -0.15 -0.77 -4.49
CA GLY A 132 -0.19 0.19 -3.40
C GLY A 132 0.46 1.52 -3.73
N GLY A 133 1.60 1.76 -3.08
CA GLY A 133 2.54 2.82 -3.43
C GLY A 133 3.54 2.30 -4.45
N GLU A 134 4.78 2.10 -4.02
CA GLU A 134 5.75 1.30 -4.74
C GLU A 134 5.95 -0.01 -3.98
N ALA A 135 5.50 -1.13 -4.53
CA ALA A 135 5.60 -2.42 -3.84
C ALA A 135 7.05 -2.76 -3.46
N LEU A 136 8.02 -2.40 -4.30
CA LEU A 136 9.44 -2.65 -4.02
C LEU A 136 10.08 -1.66 -3.04
N LYS A 137 9.32 -0.67 -2.53
CA LYS A 137 9.76 0.15 -1.40
C LYS A 137 9.89 -0.68 -0.13
N GLN A 138 9.10 -1.74 -0.01
CA GLN A 138 9.20 -2.78 1.02
C GLN A 138 9.80 -4.06 0.44
N PHE A 139 10.99 -3.94 -0.17
CA PHE A 139 11.59 -4.98 -1.01
C PHE A 139 11.63 -6.37 -0.35
N GLU A 140 12.18 -6.49 0.86
CA GLU A 140 12.32 -7.79 1.55
C GLU A 140 10.97 -8.49 1.78
N PHE A 141 9.93 -7.72 2.12
CA PHE A 141 8.58 -8.24 2.28
C PHE A 141 7.99 -8.69 0.94
N SER A 142 8.10 -7.84 -0.08
CA SER A 142 7.60 -8.12 -1.44
C SER A 142 8.27 -9.34 -2.06
N LEU A 143 9.58 -9.48 -1.89
CA LEU A 143 10.34 -10.66 -2.34
C LEU A 143 9.88 -11.93 -1.63
N ALA A 144 9.77 -11.89 -0.30
CA ALA A 144 9.35 -13.05 0.48
C ALA A 144 7.92 -13.49 0.13
N LEU A 145 6.99 -12.56 -0.06
CA LEU A 145 5.62 -12.85 -0.46
C LEU A 145 5.54 -13.37 -1.90
N ALA A 146 6.24 -12.73 -2.85
CA ALA A 146 6.32 -13.21 -4.23
C ALA A 146 6.86 -14.64 -4.31
N LYS A 147 7.97 -14.93 -3.61
CA LYS A 147 8.56 -16.26 -3.54
C LYS A 147 7.57 -17.29 -2.98
N LYS A 148 6.92 -16.97 -1.86
CA LYS A 148 5.94 -17.88 -1.23
C LYS A 148 4.75 -18.17 -2.15
N CYS A 149 4.18 -17.16 -2.80
CA CYS A 149 3.10 -17.34 -3.77
C CYS A 149 3.55 -18.20 -4.96
N LYS A 150 4.74 -17.92 -5.49
CA LYS A 150 5.32 -18.65 -6.62
C LYS A 150 5.55 -20.14 -6.31
N GLU A 151 6.09 -20.44 -5.13
CA GLU A 151 6.33 -21.81 -4.65
C GLU A 151 5.02 -22.61 -4.46
N ASN A 152 3.90 -21.92 -4.24
CA ASN A 152 2.56 -22.51 -4.11
C ASN A 152 1.73 -22.40 -5.40
N GLY A 153 2.37 -22.15 -6.54
CA GLY A 153 1.70 -22.15 -7.85
C GLY A 153 0.82 -20.94 -8.15
N ILE A 154 0.83 -19.90 -7.30
CA ILE A 154 0.08 -18.66 -7.54
C ILE A 154 0.89 -17.77 -8.49
N HIS A 155 0.28 -17.35 -9.60
CA HIS A 155 0.88 -16.40 -10.53
C HIS A 155 1.09 -15.05 -9.85
N VAL A 156 2.32 -14.52 -9.92
CA VAL A 156 2.70 -13.27 -9.27
C VAL A 156 2.81 -12.13 -10.28
N CYS A 157 2.02 -11.08 -10.07
CA CYS A 157 2.12 -9.82 -10.77
C CYS A 157 2.70 -8.74 -9.84
N VAL A 158 3.57 -7.87 -10.35
CA VAL A 158 4.06 -6.71 -9.62
C VAL A 158 3.76 -5.44 -10.40
N GLU A 159 2.98 -4.56 -9.79
CA GLU A 159 2.81 -3.18 -10.23
C GLU A 159 3.91 -2.30 -9.64
N THR A 160 4.60 -1.58 -10.51
CA THR A 160 5.76 -0.78 -10.10
C THR A 160 5.86 0.51 -10.91
N ASN A 161 6.30 1.57 -10.25
CA ASN A 161 6.62 2.84 -10.90
C ASN A 161 8.06 2.91 -11.42
N GLY A 162 8.83 1.84 -11.24
CA GLY A 162 10.18 1.72 -11.81
C GLY A 162 11.29 2.38 -10.98
N ALA A 163 10.97 3.09 -9.90
CA ALA A 163 11.96 3.85 -9.14
C ALA A 163 12.62 3.04 -8.00
N SER A 164 12.55 1.70 -8.02
CA SER A 164 13.34 0.84 -7.14
C SER A 164 14.74 0.62 -7.70
N LYS A 165 15.63 0.02 -6.92
CA LYS A 165 17.00 -0.24 -7.37
C LYS A 165 17.03 -1.39 -8.40
N PRO A 166 17.91 -1.37 -9.41
CA PRO A 166 18.05 -2.47 -10.37
C PRO A 166 18.24 -3.84 -9.73
N GLU A 167 18.98 -3.92 -8.62
CA GLU A 167 19.28 -5.17 -7.92
C GLU A 167 18.01 -5.78 -7.31
N HIS A 168 17.05 -4.95 -6.88
CA HIS A 168 15.76 -5.42 -6.39
C HIS A 168 14.95 -6.09 -7.52
N TYR A 169 14.93 -5.49 -8.71
CA TYR A 169 14.25 -6.09 -9.87
C TYR A 169 14.92 -7.40 -10.28
N GLN A 170 16.25 -7.44 -10.34
CA GLN A 170 16.99 -8.66 -10.67
C GLN A 170 16.72 -9.80 -9.67
N ALA A 171 16.68 -9.48 -8.38
CA ALA A 171 16.46 -10.46 -7.33
C ALA A 171 15.01 -10.98 -7.27
N ILE A 172 14.01 -10.13 -7.53
CA ILE A 172 12.60 -10.55 -7.48
C ILE A 172 12.10 -11.18 -8.78
N ALA A 173 12.72 -10.86 -9.92
CA ALA A 173 12.28 -11.34 -11.24
C ALA A 173 12.07 -12.86 -11.36
N PRO A 174 12.91 -13.75 -10.78
CA PRO A 174 12.67 -15.20 -10.82
C PRO A 174 11.36 -15.64 -10.15
N HIS A 175 10.77 -14.78 -9.31
CA HIS A 175 9.56 -15.04 -8.54
C HIS A 175 8.34 -14.26 -9.05
N VAL A 176 8.49 -13.52 -10.16
CA VAL A 176 7.45 -12.67 -10.74
C VAL A 176 7.17 -13.13 -12.16
N ASP A 177 5.89 -13.37 -12.46
CA ASP A 177 5.44 -13.80 -13.78
C ASP A 177 5.18 -12.61 -14.72
N LEU A 178 4.73 -11.49 -14.16
CA LEU A 178 4.40 -10.28 -14.90
C LEU A 178 4.78 -9.03 -14.12
N PHE A 179 5.42 -8.09 -14.80
CA PHE A 179 5.55 -6.72 -14.32
C PHE A 179 4.58 -5.82 -15.08
N LEU A 180 3.78 -5.07 -14.33
CA LEU A 180 3.05 -3.91 -14.82
C LEU A 180 3.89 -2.67 -14.48
N PHE A 181 4.68 -2.24 -15.46
CA PHE A 181 5.68 -1.18 -15.28
C PHE A 181 5.13 0.16 -15.79
N ASP A 182 4.95 1.11 -14.89
CA ASP A 182 4.39 2.41 -15.24
C ASP A 182 5.42 3.30 -15.96
N TYR A 183 5.14 3.65 -17.20
CA TYR A 183 5.82 4.72 -17.91
C TYR A 183 5.05 6.03 -17.75
N LYS A 184 5.50 6.91 -16.85
CA LYS A 184 4.72 8.11 -16.47
C LYS A 184 4.97 9.34 -17.34
N ALA A 185 6.22 9.57 -17.77
CA ALA A 185 6.59 10.70 -18.62
C ALA A 185 7.98 10.50 -19.25
N THR A 186 8.20 11.19 -20.38
CA THR A 186 9.52 11.32 -21.01
C THR A 186 10.25 12.57 -20.50
N GLY A 187 11.52 12.42 -20.13
CA GLY A 187 12.39 13.53 -19.71
C GLY A 187 12.31 13.88 -18.23
N ASP A 188 13.45 14.24 -17.63
CA ASP A 188 13.59 14.47 -16.19
C ASP A 188 12.74 15.63 -15.67
N LYS A 189 12.69 16.73 -16.42
CA LYS A 189 11.95 17.92 -16.01
C LYS A 189 10.46 17.61 -15.85
N LEU A 190 9.83 17.10 -16.90
CA LEU A 190 8.41 16.77 -16.89
C LEU A 190 8.10 15.65 -15.88
N HIS A 191 8.94 14.62 -15.82
CA HIS A 191 8.75 13.54 -14.85
C HIS A 191 8.79 14.05 -13.41
N LYS A 192 9.72 14.96 -13.08
CA LYS A 192 9.80 15.58 -11.76
C LYS A 192 8.61 16.49 -11.46
N GLU A 193 8.16 17.27 -12.43
CA GLU A 193 6.96 18.12 -12.28
C GLU A 193 5.71 17.28 -11.97
N LEU A 194 5.55 16.13 -12.63
CA LEU A 194 4.36 15.28 -12.47
C LEU A 194 4.42 14.31 -11.30
N THR A 195 5.62 13.85 -10.91
CA THR A 195 5.81 12.77 -9.91
C THR A 195 6.62 13.18 -8.69
N GLY A 196 7.17 14.40 -8.66
CA GLY A 196 8.10 14.84 -7.63
C GLY A 196 9.51 14.23 -7.72
N MET A 197 9.78 13.36 -8.69
CA MET A 197 11.06 12.64 -8.84
C MET A 197 11.56 12.70 -10.30
N PRO A 198 12.84 12.97 -10.60
CA PRO A 198 13.37 12.87 -11.96
C PRO A 198 13.61 11.40 -12.36
N ARG A 199 13.67 11.05 -13.66
CA ARG A 199 13.93 9.67 -14.10
C ARG A 199 15.38 9.25 -13.85
N SER A 200 16.33 10.17 -13.99
CA SER A 200 17.76 9.92 -13.74
C SER A 200 18.07 9.45 -12.31
N SER A 201 17.16 9.69 -11.36
CA SER A 201 17.29 9.16 -10.00
C SER A 201 17.21 7.63 -9.91
N TRP A 202 16.77 6.95 -10.99
CA TRP A 202 16.65 5.48 -11.04
C TRP A 202 17.97 4.78 -11.37
N THR A 203 18.92 5.49 -11.99
CA THR A 203 20.21 4.94 -12.45
C THR A 203 21.38 5.37 -11.56
N GLN A 204 21.15 6.18 -10.52
CA GLN A 204 22.18 6.59 -9.57
C GLN A 204 22.16 5.70 -8.33
N SER A 205 22.33 4.38 -8.52
CA SER A 205 22.83 3.48 -7.48
C SER A 205 24.34 3.28 -7.63
N SER A 206 25.09 4.36 -7.77
CA SER A 206 26.55 4.37 -7.54
C SER A 206 27.05 5.80 -7.50
N LEU A 207 27.78 6.12 -6.42
CA LEU A 207 28.57 7.32 -6.12
C LEU A 207 27.94 8.26 -5.08
N THR A 208 28.63 8.32 -3.93
CA THR A 208 28.31 8.98 -2.64
C THR A 208 27.34 8.17 -1.79
N GLY A 209 27.73 7.56 -0.67
CA GLY A 209 28.89 7.74 0.20
C GLY A 209 28.38 7.53 1.62
#